data_AF-A0A832YC12-F1
#
_entry.id   AF-A0A832YC12-F1
#
_cell.length_a   1.000
_cell.length_b   1.000
_cell.length_c   1.000
_cell.angle_alpha   90.00
_cell.angle_beta   90.00
_cell.angle_gamma   90.00
#
_symmetry.space_group_name_H-M   'P 1'
#
loop_
_entity.id
_entity.type
_entity.pdbx_description
1 polymer ?
#
loop_
_entity_poly.entity_id
_entity_poly.type
_entity_poly.pdbx_seq_one_letter_code
_entity_poly.pdbx_strand_id
1 'polypeptide(L)'
;MSEVPEGFVMPEMTDPRIRPAASLVITRDSDDGAEILFCHRVSQMPSFPDFWAFPGGGVTRYDRVAADDLSQLSPDEDGAALAALMREMVEEVGWTNSEEGIVIVDDNVRDEVIENGENWYPSVKRGDLSANS
;
A
#
# COMPACT_ATOMS: atom_id res chain seq x y z
N MET A 1 3.27 20.72 -37.99
CA MET A 1 1.95 20.07 -38.04
C MET A 1 1.27 20.32 -36.72
N SER A 2 0.48 21.38 -36.64
CA SER A 2 -0.23 21.79 -35.42
C SER A 2 -1.48 22.54 -35.86
N GLU A 3 -2.35 21.88 -36.61
CA GLU A 3 -3.69 22.40 -36.78
C GLU A 3 -4.66 21.31 -36.35
N VAL A 4 -5.31 21.61 -35.22
CA VAL A 4 -6.47 20.88 -34.73
C VAL A 4 -7.57 21.05 -35.79
N PRO A 5 -8.24 19.98 -36.25
CA PRO A 5 -9.25 20.07 -37.29
C PRO A 5 -10.38 21.04 -36.93
N GLU A 6 -10.86 21.76 -37.94
CA GLU A 6 -11.99 22.67 -37.80
C GLU A 6 -13.22 21.90 -37.30
N GLY A 7 -13.83 22.36 -36.19
CA GLY A 7 -14.95 21.68 -35.53
C GLY A 7 -14.56 20.65 -34.46
N PHE A 8 -13.28 20.44 -34.19
CA PHE A 8 -12.86 19.65 -33.03
C PHE A 8 -13.10 20.42 -31.73
N VAL A 9 -14.04 19.93 -30.93
CA VAL A 9 -14.24 20.37 -29.55
C VAL A 9 -13.42 19.45 -28.67
N MET A 10 -12.44 20.01 -27.96
CA MET A 10 -11.69 19.23 -26.98
C MET A 10 -12.68 18.73 -25.92
N PRO A 11 -12.75 17.41 -25.65
CA PRO A 11 -13.63 16.91 -24.60
C PRO A 11 -13.25 17.57 -23.27
N GLU A 12 -14.24 17.89 -22.44
CA GLU A 12 -13.98 18.32 -21.08
C GLU A 12 -13.16 17.22 -20.39
N MET A 13 -11.90 17.52 -20.10
CA MET A 13 -11.11 16.66 -19.24
C MET A 13 -11.65 16.87 -17.83
N THR A 14 -12.40 15.88 -17.32
CA THR A 14 -12.70 15.83 -15.90
C THR A 14 -11.38 15.79 -15.14
N ASP A 15 -11.22 16.66 -14.14
CA ASP A 15 -10.05 16.68 -13.27
C ASP A 15 -9.81 15.25 -12.73
N PRO A 16 -8.69 14.60 -13.09
CA PRO A 16 -8.44 13.24 -12.64
C PRO A 16 -8.38 13.25 -11.12
N ARG A 17 -9.31 12.54 -10.46
CA ARG A 17 -9.28 12.37 -9.01
C ARG A 17 -7.95 11.73 -8.62
N ILE A 18 -7.07 12.53 -8.02
CA ILE A 18 -5.80 12.07 -7.45
C ILE A 18 -6.14 11.15 -6.29
N ARG A 19 -5.63 9.92 -6.33
CA ARG A 19 -5.78 8.95 -5.26
C ARG A 19 -4.51 8.98 -4.41
N PRO A 20 -4.60 9.32 -3.10
CA PRO A 20 -3.47 9.17 -2.20
C PRO A 20 -3.00 7.71 -2.19
N ALA A 21 -1.70 7.50 -2.04
CA ALA A 21 -1.08 6.18 -2.02
C ALA A 21 0.13 6.21 -1.10
N ALA A 22 0.49 5.05 -0.57
CA ALA A 22 1.69 4.84 0.23
C ALA A 22 2.57 3.77 -0.42
N SER A 23 3.88 3.92 -0.32
CA SER A 23 4.85 2.97 -0.87
C SER A 23 5.97 2.68 0.13
N LEU A 24 6.35 1.42 0.20
CA LEU A 24 7.30 0.89 1.16
C LEU A 24 8.70 0.79 0.55
N VAL A 25 9.65 1.51 1.14
CA VAL A 25 11.07 1.38 0.80
C VAL A 25 11.78 0.68 1.95
N ILE A 26 12.09 -0.60 1.76
CA ILE A 26 12.87 -1.39 2.73
C ILE A 26 14.30 -1.51 2.22
N THR A 27 15.25 -1.25 3.12
CA THR A 27 16.66 -1.45 2.88
C THR A 27 17.26 -2.44 3.86
N ARG A 28 18.30 -3.16 3.43
CA ARG A 28 19.16 -3.93 4.35
C ARG A 28 20.62 -3.68 4.01
N ASP A 29 21.48 -3.79 5.00
CA ASP A 29 22.92 -3.78 4.78
C ASP A 29 23.39 -5.16 4.27
N SER A 30 24.36 -5.14 3.36
CA SER A 30 25.09 -6.32 2.88
C SER A 30 26.59 -6.00 2.78
N ASP A 31 27.43 -7.03 2.60
CA ASP A 31 28.87 -6.84 2.40
C ASP A 31 29.21 -5.98 1.17
N ASP A 32 28.30 -5.92 0.19
CA ASP A 32 28.44 -5.15 -1.06
C ASP A 32 27.77 -3.76 -0.99
N GLY A 33 27.15 -3.41 0.14
CA GLY A 33 26.46 -2.14 0.37
C GLY A 33 24.96 -2.29 0.68
N ALA A 34 24.24 -1.17 0.70
CA ALA A 34 22.81 -1.16 0.98
C ALA A 34 22.01 -1.76 -0.20
N GLU A 35 21.16 -2.74 0.11
CA GLU A 35 20.22 -3.34 -0.83
C GLU A 35 18.81 -2.80 -0.59
N ILE A 36 17.97 -2.82 -1.63
CA ILE A 36 16.59 -2.31 -1.57
C ILE A 36 15.64 -3.37 -2.13
N LEU A 37 14.50 -3.56 -1.46
CA LEU A 37 13.45 -4.45 -1.95
C LEU A 37 12.66 -3.83 -3.11
N PHE A 38 12.55 -4.57 -4.21
CA PHE A 38 11.63 -4.31 -5.32
C PHE A 38 10.79 -5.56 -5.60
N CYS A 39 9.53 -5.35 -5.96
CA CYS A 39 8.60 -6.42 -6.36
C CYS A 39 8.32 -6.34 -7.86
N HIS A 40 8.35 -7.49 -8.52
CA HIS A 40 7.93 -7.62 -9.91
C HIS A 40 6.41 -7.84 -9.96
N ARG A 41 5.70 -6.93 -10.61
CA ARG A 41 4.24 -7.00 -10.74
C ARG A 41 3.84 -8.14 -11.66
N VAL A 42 2.83 -8.91 -11.26
CA VAL A 42 2.31 -10.02 -12.08
C VAL A 42 1.67 -9.49 -13.37
N SER A 43 1.81 -10.22 -14.48
CA SER A 43 1.39 -9.78 -15.82
C SER A 43 -0.12 -9.58 -15.96
N GLN A 44 -0.91 -10.12 -15.02
CA GLN A 44 -2.37 -9.99 -14.97
C GLN A 44 -2.84 -8.66 -14.36
N MET A 45 -1.93 -7.85 -13.79
CA MET A 45 -2.29 -6.57 -13.20
C MET A 45 -2.86 -5.61 -14.26
N PRO A 46 -4.00 -4.94 -13.99
CA PRO A 46 -4.64 -4.03 -14.95
C PRO A 46 -3.79 -2.77 -15.22
N SER A 47 -2.93 -2.41 -14.28
CA SER A 47 -2.04 -1.25 -14.35
C SER A 47 -0.59 -1.68 -14.15
N PHE A 48 0.27 -1.24 -15.06
CA PHE A 48 1.72 -1.50 -15.05
C PHE A 48 2.07 -2.99 -14.84
N PRO A 49 1.55 -3.91 -15.68
CA PRO A 49 1.97 -5.32 -15.63
C PRO A 49 3.47 -5.44 -15.95
N ASP A 50 4.16 -6.37 -15.29
CA ASP A 50 5.59 -6.66 -15.49
C ASP A 50 6.57 -5.51 -15.14
N PHE A 51 6.10 -4.51 -14.40
CA PHE A 51 6.97 -3.46 -13.86
C PHE A 51 7.60 -3.90 -12.54
N TRP A 52 8.84 -3.46 -12.31
CA TRP A 52 9.44 -3.46 -10.98
C TRP A 52 9.02 -2.21 -10.23
N ALA A 53 8.45 -2.39 -9.04
CA ALA A 53 7.97 -1.30 -8.20
C ALA A 53 8.27 -1.57 -6.72
N PHE A 54 8.23 -0.51 -5.92
CA PHE A 54 8.12 -0.66 -4.47
C PHE A 54 6.76 -1.25 -4.12
N PRO A 55 6.68 -2.09 -3.08
CA PRO A 55 5.40 -2.53 -2.55
C PRO A 55 4.55 -1.32 -2.14
N GLY A 56 3.24 -1.42 -2.34
CA GLY A 56 2.32 -0.39 -1.90
C GLY A 56 1.11 -0.18 -2.81
N GLY A 57 0.23 0.70 -2.36
CA GLY A 57 -1.06 0.90 -3.00
C GLY A 57 -1.80 2.13 -2.51
N GLY A 58 -3.04 2.27 -2.99
CA GLY A 58 -3.87 3.43 -2.71
C GLY A 58 -4.42 3.43 -1.28
N VAL A 59 -4.56 4.62 -0.69
CA VAL A 59 -5.22 4.80 0.62
C VAL A 59 -6.72 4.65 0.46
N THR A 60 -7.30 3.68 1.14
CA THR A 60 -8.70 3.30 1.02
C THR A 60 -9.55 3.97 2.11
N ARG A 61 -10.87 3.71 2.09
CA ARG A 61 -11.78 4.20 3.14
C ARG A 61 -11.52 3.50 4.48
N TYR A 62 -11.21 2.20 4.46
CA TYR A 62 -11.02 1.44 5.69
C TYR A 62 -9.65 1.71 6.34
N ASP A 63 -8.65 2.13 5.56
CA ASP A 63 -7.38 2.64 6.13
C ASP A 63 -7.63 3.91 6.97
N ARG A 64 -8.52 4.80 6.52
CA ARG A 64 -8.93 6.00 7.29
C ARG A 64 -9.71 5.63 8.55
N VAL A 65 -10.61 4.65 8.45
CA VAL A 65 -11.34 4.14 9.63
C VAL A 65 -10.37 3.55 10.66
N ALA A 66 -9.34 2.82 10.20
CA ALA A 66 -8.32 2.29 11.08
C ALA A 66 -7.50 3.41 11.74
N ALA A 67 -7.10 4.44 10.99
CA ALA A 67 -6.39 5.59 11.50
C ALA A 67 -7.19 6.38 12.56
N ASP A 68 -8.51 6.50 12.37
CA ASP A 68 -9.39 7.17 13.33
C ASP A 68 -9.57 6.39 14.65
N ASP A 69 -9.52 5.05 14.61
CA ASP A 69 -9.77 4.18 15.79
C ASP A 69 -8.49 3.73 16.51
N LEU A 70 -7.42 3.45 15.77
CA LEU A 70 -6.17 2.94 16.32
C LEU A 70 -5.34 4.08 16.91
N SER A 71 -5.22 4.12 18.24
CA SER A 71 -4.42 5.12 18.96
C SER A 71 -2.94 5.18 18.59
N GLN A 72 -2.43 4.14 17.92
CA GLN A 72 -1.09 4.01 17.40
C GLN A 72 -0.84 4.89 16.16
N LEU A 73 -1.92 5.26 15.45
CA LEU A 73 -1.89 6.04 14.22
C LEU A 73 -2.43 7.45 14.49
N SER A 74 -2.02 8.42 13.68
CA SER A 74 -2.64 9.75 13.71
C SER A 74 -4.03 9.69 13.05
N PRO A 75 -5.05 10.37 13.60
CA PRO A 75 -6.40 10.40 13.03
C PRO A 75 -6.49 11.42 11.89
N ASP A 76 -5.64 11.25 10.88
CA ASP A 76 -5.51 12.10 9.70
C ASP A 76 -5.03 11.29 8.48
N GLU A 77 -4.80 11.98 7.35
CA GLU A 77 -4.36 11.32 6.11
C GLU A 77 -2.97 10.68 6.23
N ASP A 78 -2.10 11.15 7.14
CA ASP A 78 -0.79 10.54 7.35
C ASP A 78 -0.92 9.20 8.05
N GLY A 79 -1.80 9.10 9.06
CA GLY A 79 -2.10 7.83 9.72
C GLY A 79 -2.85 6.86 8.80
N ALA A 80 -3.73 7.38 7.93
CA ALA A 80 -4.37 6.57 6.90
C ALA A 80 -3.36 6.05 5.85
N ALA A 81 -2.36 6.87 5.48
CA ALA A 81 -1.28 6.44 4.60
C ALA A 81 -0.41 5.36 5.26
N LEU A 82 -0.14 5.48 6.56
CA LEU A 82 0.59 4.47 7.32
C LEU A 82 -0.20 3.16 7.46
N ALA A 83 -1.51 3.21 7.71
CA ALA A 83 -2.37 2.04 7.70
C ALA A 83 -2.36 1.35 6.33
N ALA A 84 -2.49 2.13 5.25
CA ALA A 84 -2.39 1.59 3.89
C ALA A 84 -1.02 0.94 3.64
N LEU A 85 0.08 1.58 4.06
CA LEU A 85 1.42 1.02 3.93
C LEU A 85 1.57 -0.34 4.63
N MET A 86 1.09 -0.44 5.87
CA MET A 86 1.18 -1.67 6.67
C MET A 86 0.29 -2.77 6.11
N ARG A 87 -0.91 -2.44 5.63
CA ARG A 87 -1.79 -3.39 4.95
C ARG A 87 -1.15 -3.94 3.68
N GLU A 88 -0.65 -3.06 2.82
CA GLU A 88 -0.01 -3.46 1.55
C GLU A 88 1.26 -4.29 1.80
N MET A 89 1.99 -4.03 2.90
CA MET A 89 3.11 -4.88 3.35
C MET A 89 2.65 -6.32 3.64
N VAL A 90 1.49 -6.50 4.27
CA VAL A 90 0.92 -7.84 4.51
C VAL A 90 0.47 -8.49 3.20
N GLU A 91 -0.28 -7.76 2.37
CA GLU A 91 -0.85 -8.26 1.12
C GLU A 91 0.24 -8.70 0.13
N GLU A 92 1.17 -7.80 -0.20
CA GLU A 92 2.11 -8.01 -1.30
C GLU A 92 3.34 -8.83 -0.89
N VAL A 93 3.89 -8.61 0.31
CA VAL A 93 5.14 -9.26 0.75
C VAL A 93 4.98 -10.23 1.91
N GLY A 94 3.83 -10.22 2.61
CA GLY A 94 3.57 -11.13 3.73
C GLY A 94 4.35 -10.77 4.98
N TRP A 95 4.70 -9.50 5.14
CA TRP A 95 5.47 -9.01 6.28
C TRP A 95 4.64 -8.06 7.15
N THR A 96 5.03 -7.95 8.41
CA THR A 96 4.52 -6.96 9.36
C THR A 96 5.67 -6.44 10.21
N ASN A 97 5.50 -5.24 10.76
CA ASN A 97 6.37 -4.70 11.79
C ASN A 97 6.12 -5.39 13.14
N SER A 98 7.15 -5.42 13.97
CA SER A 98 7.17 -5.93 15.34
C SER A 98 8.24 -5.18 16.15
N GLU A 99 8.30 -5.40 17.46
CA GLU A 99 9.38 -4.86 18.30
C GLU A 99 10.78 -5.36 17.90
N GLU A 100 10.86 -6.50 17.22
CA GLU A 100 12.11 -7.10 16.72
C GLU A 100 12.46 -6.67 15.29
N GLY A 101 11.67 -5.77 14.70
CA GLY A 101 11.78 -5.34 13.30
C GLY A 101 10.72 -6.00 12.42
N ILE A 102 11.09 -6.34 11.18
CA ILE A 102 10.16 -6.91 10.19
C ILE A 102 10.11 -8.43 10.36
N VAL A 103 8.90 -8.97 10.50
CA VAL A 103 8.64 -10.40 10.67
C VAL A 103 7.66 -10.91 9.61
N ILE A 104 7.66 -12.22 9.40
CA ILE A 104 6.73 -12.89 8.50
C ILE A 104 5.36 -13.05 9.19
N VAL A 105 4.29 -12.73 8.47
CA VAL A 105 2.91 -12.86 8.94
C VAL A 105 2.48 -14.33 8.90
N ASP A 106 1.68 -14.76 9.88
CA ASP A 106 1.03 -16.08 9.85
C ASP A 106 0.19 -16.25 8.59
N ASP A 107 0.27 -17.41 7.92
CA ASP A 107 -0.39 -17.65 6.64
C ASP A 107 -1.91 -17.42 6.72
N ASN A 108 -2.57 -17.80 7.83
CA ASN A 108 -4.03 -17.62 7.95
C ASN A 108 -4.39 -16.14 8.08
N VAL A 109 -3.61 -15.39 8.86
CA VAL A 109 -3.81 -13.94 9.03
C VAL A 109 -3.56 -13.22 7.71
N ARG A 110 -2.53 -13.64 6.97
CA ARG A 110 -2.23 -13.08 5.65
C ARG A 110 -3.35 -13.37 4.66
N ASP A 111 -3.83 -14.61 4.59
CA ASP A 111 -4.90 -15.03 3.69
C ASP A 111 -6.19 -14.24 3.94
N GLU A 112 -6.54 -13.97 5.21
CA GLU A 112 -7.68 -13.11 5.58
C GLU A 112 -7.55 -11.70 4.98
N VAL A 113 -6.35 -11.11 5.04
CA VAL A 113 -6.09 -9.76 4.51
C VAL A 113 -6.05 -9.76 2.98
N ILE A 114 -5.46 -10.78 2.35
CA ILE A 114 -5.46 -10.90 0.88
C ILE A 114 -6.89 -11.09 0.34
N GLU A 115 -7.73 -11.86 1.03
CA GLU A 115 -9.13 -12.05 0.64
C GLU A 115 -9.92 -10.74 0.75
N ASN A 116 -9.67 -9.93 1.78
CA ASN A 116 -10.24 -8.60 1.93
C ASN A 116 -9.34 -7.70 2.79
N GLY A 117 -8.75 -6.66 2.18
CA GLY A 117 -7.86 -5.72 2.86
C GLY A 117 -8.48 -5.00 4.06
N GLU A 118 -9.81 -4.92 4.16
CA GLU A 118 -10.51 -4.41 5.35
C GLU A 118 -10.17 -5.23 6.61
N ASN A 119 -9.76 -6.49 6.47
CA ASN A 119 -9.42 -7.39 7.58
C ASN A 119 -8.09 -7.04 8.25
N TRP A 120 -7.25 -6.19 7.66
CA TRP A 120 -6.02 -5.73 8.33
C TRP A 120 -6.32 -5.08 9.68
N TYR A 121 -7.30 -4.19 9.73
CA TYR A 121 -7.68 -3.46 10.94
C TYR A 121 -8.21 -4.39 12.07
N PRO A 122 -9.18 -5.29 11.82
CA PRO A 122 -9.57 -6.32 12.78
C PRO A 122 -8.40 -7.18 13.27
N SER A 123 -7.47 -7.58 12.40
CA SER A 123 -6.29 -8.37 12.79
C SER A 123 -5.37 -7.60 13.74
N VAL A 124 -5.20 -6.29 13.53
CA VAL A 124 -4.52 -5.42 14.51
C VAL A 124 -5.26 -5.39 15.85
N LYS A 125 -6.59 -5.24 15.84
CA LYS A 125 -7.39 -5.19 17.08
C LYS A 125 -7.35 -6.49 17.88
N ARG A 126 -7.13 -7.63 17.22
CA ARG A 126 -6.93 -8.94 17.87
C ARG A 126 -5.52 -9.14 18.39
N GLY A 127 -4.56 -8.33 17.93
CA GLY A 127 -3.14 -8.46 18.25
C GLY A 127 -2.38 -9.43 17.34
N ASP A 128 -2.99 -9.86 16.23
CA ASP A 128 -2.36 -10.73 15.23
C ASP A 128 -1.36 -9.95 14.35
N LEU A 129 -1.60 -8.64 14.20
CA LEU A 129 -0.75 -7.68 13.48
C LEU A 129 -0.46 -6.46 14.35
N SER A 130 0.63 -5.74 14.04
CA SER A 130 1.02 -4.53 14.74
C SER A 130 0.68 -3.28 13.92
N ALA A 131 0.20 -2.23 14.59
CA ALA A 131 0.06 -0.89 14.01
C ALA A 131 1.12 0.11 14.52
N ASN A 132 2.12 -0.36 15.26
CA ASN A 132 3.18 0.49 15.80
C ASN A 132 4.24 0.78 14.71
N SER A 133 4.33 2.01 14.22
CA SER A 133 5.44 2.44 13.34
C SER A 133 6.76 2.52 14.09
#